data_AF-A0A1F9N1A0-F1
#
_entry.id   AF-A0A1F9N1A0-F1
#
_cell.length_a   1.000
_cell.length_b   1.000
_cell.length_c   1.000
_cell.angle_alpha   90.00
_cell.angle_beta   90.00
_cell.angle_gamma   90.00
#
_symmetry.space_group_name_H-M   'P 1'
#
loop_
_entity.id
_entity.type
_entity.pdbx_description
1 polymer ?
#
loop_
_entity_poly.entity_id
_entity_poly.type
_entity_poly.pdbx_seq_one_letter_code
_entity_poly.pdbx_strand_id
1 'polypeptide(L)'
;MILGLVFAVVSLISLYDPPAGRFNWFLELAPAIVGIGVLAVIHRRFPMSPIIYYGVFLHALILLYGGHYSYAETPLGNWAKDAFDLSRNHYDRVGHLALGFFPALIIREVLLRKTPLQRGGWLVFIILSIVLAIAAFWELLEWWVTLA
;
A
#
# COMPACT_ATOMS: atom_id res chain seq x y z
N MET A 1 5.38 -14.28 9.84
CA MET A 1 6.68 -14.75 9.31
C MET A 1 6.55 -15.29 7.89
N ILE A 2 5.68 -16.27 7.61
CA ILE A 2 5.54 -16.84 6.25
C ILE A 2 5.21 -15.77 5.19
N LEU A 3 4.18 -14.94 5.41
CA LEU A 3 3.80 -13.89 4.45
C LEU A 3 4.95 -12.92 4.14
N GLY A 4 5.73 -12.54 5.16
CA GLY A 4 6.88 -11.65 4.98
C GLY A 4 8.00 -12.31 4.17
N LEU A 5 8.25 -13.61 4.37
CA LEU A 5 9.21 -14.37 3.58
C LEU A 5 8.75 -14.50 2.13
N VAL A 6 7.49 -14.85 1.90
CA VAL A 6 6.89 -14.93 0.56
C VAL A 6 7.01 -13.59 -0.15
N PHE A 7 6.64 -12.50 0.54
CA PHE A 7 6.78 -11.16 -0.01
C PHE A 7 8.23 -10.86 -0.38
N ALA A 8 9.19 -11.11 0.52
CA ALA A 8 10.60 -10.89 0.24
C ALA A 8 11.09 -11.66 -0.98
N VAL A 9 10.71 -12.93 -1.13
CA VAL A 9 11.08 -13.75 -2.30
C VAL A 9 10.50 -13.15 -3.59
N VAL A 10 9.21 -12.82 -3.61
CA VAL A 10 8.57 -12.24 -4.81
C VAL A 10 9.16 -10.86 -5.14
N SER A 11 9.47 -10.05 -4.12
CA SER A 11 10.16 -8.77 -4.30
C SER A 11 11.55 -8.94 -4.92
N LEU A 12 12.34 -9.91 -4.45
CA LEU A 12 13.67 -10.18 -5.03
C LEU A 12 13.58 -10.64 -6.49
N ILE A 13 12.60 -11.48 -6.82
CA ILE A 13 12.35 -11.91 -8.21
C ILE A 13 11.96 -10.68 -9.06
N SER A 14 11.05 -9.86 -8.57
CA SER A 14 10.58 -8.64 -9.25
C SER A 14 11.67 -7.59 -9.45
N LEU A 15 12.68 -7.54 -8.57
CA LEU A 15 13.80 -6.60 -8.63
C LEU A 15 14.86 -6.96 -9.68
N TYR A 16 14.88 -8.22 -10.15
CA TYR A 16 15.89 -8.70 -11.11
C TYR A 16 15.93 -7.82 -12.37
N ASP A 17 14.77 -7.59 -12.98
CA ASP A 17 14.62 -6.77 -14.19
C ASP A 17 13.22 -6.10 -14.25
N PRO A 18 12.98 -5.03 -13.45
CA PRO A 18 11.70 -4.32 -13.47
C PRO A 18 11.60 -3.40 -14.71
N PRO A 19 10.56 -3.56 -15.55
CA PRO A 19 10.31 -2.67 -16.70
C PRO A 19 10.28 -1.17 -16.35
N ALA A 20 9.76 -0.82 -15.17
CA ALA A 20 9.70 0.56 -14.70
C ALA A 20 11.05 1.15 -14.24
N GLY A 21 12.10 0.32 -14.21
CA GLY A 21 13.39 0.68 -13.64
C GLY A 21 13.45 0.50 -12.13
N ARG A 22 14.66 0.26 -11.62
CA ARG A 22 14.90 -0.06 -10.19
C ARG A 22 14.60 1.10 -9.25
N PHE A 23 14.75 2.34 -9.72
CA PHE A 23 14.45 3.52 -8.92
C PHE A 23 12.95 3.64 -8.62
N ASN A 24 12.11 3.56 -9.66
CA ASN A 24 10.65 3.57 -9.51
C ASN A 24 10.18 2.40 -8.64
N TRP A 25 10.72 1.21 -8.90
CA TRP A 25 10.45 0.03 -8.07
C TRP A 25 10.72 0.28 -6.59
N PHE A 26 11.86 0.89 -6.25
CA PHE A 26 12.22 1.15 -4.86
C PHE A 26 11.32 2.21 -4.22
N LEU A 27 11.02 3.28 -4.93
CA LEU A 27 10.10 4.33 -4.43
C LEU A 27 8.74 3.75 -4.07
N GLU A 28 8.16 2.96 -4.98
CA GLU A 28 6.84 2.35 -4.82
C GLU A 28 6.81 1.28 -3.72
N LEU A 29 7.90 0.52 -3.56
CA LEU A 29 7.95 -0.57 -2.59
C LEU A 29 8.43 -0.16 -1.20
N ALA A 30 9.08 1.00 -1.06
CA ALA A 30 9.59 1.49 0.22
C ALA A 30 8.49 1.55 1.31
N PRO A 31 7.28 2.08 1.05
CA PRO A 31 6.19 2.07 2.04
C PRO A 31 5.83 0.65 2.52
N ALA A 32 5.80 -0.33 1.61
CA ALA A 32 5.49 -1.72 1.94
C ALA A 32 6.57 -2.34 2.84
N ILE A 33 7.84 -2.14 2.50
CA ILE A 33 8.99 -2.64 3.27
C ILE A 33 8.98 -2.05 4.68
N VAL A 34 8.79 -0.72 4.79
CA VAL A 34 8.70 -0.03 6.08
C VAL A 34 7.52 -0.56 6.90
N GLY A 35 6.33 -0.68 6.30
CA GLY A 35 5.14 -1.18 6.99
C GLY A 35 5.30 -2.60 7.52
N ILE A 36 5.86 -3.51 6.71
CA ILE A 36 6.15 -4.90 7.13
C ILE A 36 7.20 -4.93 8.24
N GLY A 37 8.26 -4.12 8.13
CA GLY A 37 9.31 -4.00 9.16
C GLY A 37 8.74 -3.54 10.51
N VAL A 38 7.92 -2.48 10.51
CA VAL A 38 7.23 -1.99 11.71
C VAL A 38 6.37 -3.09 12.33
N LEU A 39 5.55 -3.79 11.52
CA LEU A 39 4.71 -4.89 12.02
C LEU A 39 5.52 -6.03 12.61
N ALA A 40 6.66 -6.37 12.03
CA ALA A 40 7.55 -7.40 12.55
C ALA A 40 8.15 -7.01 13.91
N VAL A 41 8.60 -5.76 14.05
CA VAL A 41 9.16 -5.23 15.31
C VAL A 41 8.12 -5.19 16.42
N ILE A 42 6.91 -4.73 16.14
CA ILE A 42 5.86 -4.61 17.18
C ILE A 42 5.18 -5.94 17.48
N HIS A 43 5.31 -6.97 16.63
CA HIS A 43 4.53 -8.21 16.71
C HIS A 43 4.52 -8.86 18.09
N ARG A 44 5.67 -8.88 18.79
CA ARG A 44 5.76 -9.49 20.13
C ARG A 44 5.07 -8.69 21.23
N ARG A 45 5.00 -7.37 21.10
CA ARG A 45 4.38 -6.48 22.12
C ARG A 45 2.93 -6.16 21.80
N PHE A 46 2.59 -6.13 20.53
CA PHE A 46 1.28 -5.78 20.02
C PHE A 46 0.97 -6.62 18.78
N PRO A 47 0.61 -7.90 18.97
CA PRO A 47 0.18 -8.73 17.85
C PRO A 47 -1.13 -8.18 17.31
N MET A 48 -1.12 -7.80 16.04
CA MET A 48 -2.30 -7.35 15.31
C MET A 48 -3.21 -8.53 14.98
N SER A 49 -4.45 -8.26 14.60
CA SER A 49 -5.33 -9.30 14.08
C SER A 49 -4.80 -9.93 12.78
N PRO A 50 -5.13 -11.21 12.50
CA PRO A 50 -4.73 -11.87 11.25
C PRO A 50 -5.15 -11.12 9.99
N ILE A 51 -6.33 -10.46 10.01
CA ILE A 51 -6.84 -9.69 8.86
C ILE A 51 -5.92 -8.52 8.50
N ILE A 52 -5.25 -7.90 9.47
CA ILE A 52 -4.27 -6.85 9.19
C ILE A 52 -3.05 -7.43 8.47
N TYR A 53 -2.56 -8.59 8.90
CA TYR A 53 -1.39 -9.21 8.26
C TYR A 53 -1.69 -9.62 6.81
N TYR A 54 -2.87 -10.19 6.55
CA TYR A 54 -3.32 -10.49 5.18
C TYR A 54 -3.54 -9.22 4.35
N GLY A 55 -4.15 -8.19 4.96
CA GLY A 55 -4.39 -6.92 4.29
C GLY A 55 -3.11 -6.20 3.90
N VAL A 56 -2.13 -6.12 4.81
CA VAL A 56 -0.82 -5.54 4.54
C VAL A 56 -0.08 -6.33 3.46
N PHE A 57 -0.15 -7.66 3.50
CA PHE A 57 0.44 -8.50 2.45
C PHE A 57 -0.20 -8.21 1.08
N LEU A 58 -1.53 -8.13 1.01
CA LEU A 58 -2.24 -7.81 -0.23
C LEU A 58 -1.91 -6.39 -0.72
N HIS A 59 -1.87 -5.40 0.17
CA HIS A 59 -1.43 -4.04 -0.16
C HIS A 59 -0.01 -4.03 -0.73
N ALA A 60 0.91 -4.76 -0.09
CA ALA A 60 2.28 -4.86 -0.52
C ALA A 60 2.42 -5.51 -1.91
N LEU A 61 1.57 -6.49 -2.25
CA LEU A 61 1.52 -7.07 -3.60
C LEU A 61 1.01 -6.08 -4.66
N ILE A 62 0.02 -5.24 -4.32
CA ILE A 62 -0.46 -4.17 -5.22
C ILE A 62 0.66 -3.19 -5.51
N LEU A 63 1.36 -2.72 -4.47
CA LEU A 63 2.54 -1.84 -4.61
C LEU A 63 3.65 -2.51 -5.41
N LEU A 64 3.92 -3.79 -5.18
CA LEU A 64 4.93 -4.54 -5.93
C LEU A 64 4.62 -4.64 -7.41
N TYR A 65 3.36 -4.91 -7.74
CA TYR A 65 2.92 -5.01 -9.13
C TYR A 65 3.00 -3.65 -9.83
N GLY A 66 2.54 -2.58 -9.18
CA GLY A 66 2.67 -1.20 -9.66
C GLY A 66 4.13 -0.78 -9.82
N GLY A 67 4.99 -1.06 -8.83
CA GLY A 67 6.42 -0.73 -8.88
C GLY A 67 7.22 -1.51 -9.92
N HIS A 68 6.82 -2.75 -10.24
CA HIS A 68 7.47 -3.54 -11.28
C HIS A 68 7.16 -3.02 -12.68
N TYR A 69 5.89 -2.76 -12.99
CA TYR A 69 5.45 -2.36 -14.34
C TYR A 69 5.30 -0.84 -14.55
N SER A 70 5.35 -0.04 -13.49
CA SER A 70 4.84 1.34 -13.42
C SER A 70 3.32 1.37 -13.44
N TYR A 71 2.73 2.24 -12.61
CA TYR A 71 1.28 2.38 -12.51
C TYR A 71 0.61 2.75 -13.84
N ALA A 72 1.33 3.48 -14.71
CA ALA A 72 0.84 3.88 -16.02
C ALA A 72 0.80 2.72 -17.04
N GLU A 73 1.64 1.70 -16.87
CA GLU A 73 1.90 0.67 -17.89
C GLU A 73 1.63 -0.75 -17.39
N THR A 74 0.86 -0.89 -16.30
CA THR A 74 0.52 -2.21 -15.77
C THR A 74 -0.26 -3.06 -16.78
N PRO A 75 0.13 -4.34 -17.01
CA PRO A 75 -0.58 -5.22 -17.93
C PRO A 75 -2.08 -5.36 -17.63
N LEU A 76 -2.46 -5.46 -16.36
CA LEU A 76 -3.86 -5.54 -15.93
C LEU A 76 -4.64 -4.26 -16.25
N GLY A 77 -4.01 -3.10 -16.02
CA GLY A 77 -4.61 -1.81 -16.34
C GLY A 77 -4.76 -1.58 -17.84
N ASN A 78 -3.78 -2.03 -18.64
CA ASN A 78 -3.85 -1.98 -20.10
C ASN A 78 -4.91 -2.93 -20.65
N TRP A 79 -5.01 -4.16 -20.11
CA TRP A 79 -6.09 -5.07 -20.45
C TRP A 79 -7.46 -4.47 -20.13
N ALA A 80 -7.65 -3.85 -18.96
CA ALA A 80 -8.91 -3.21 -18.58
C ALA A 80 -9.21 -2.00 -19.47
N LYS A 81 -8.19 -1.23 -19.83
CA LYS A 81 -8.33 -0.12 -20.79
C LYS A 81 -8.90 -0.62 -22.11
N ASP A 82 -8.34 -1.68 -22.67
CA ASP A 82 -8.77 -2.21 -23.97
C ASP A 82 -10.13 -2.91 -23.87
N ALA A 83 -10.40 -3.65 -22.79
CA ALA A 83 -11.64 -4.39 -22.58
C ALA A 83 -12.87 -3.48 -22.37
N PHE A 84 -12.67 -2.29 -21.78
CA PHE A 84 -13.73 -1.33 -21.47
C PHE A 84 -13.67 -0.05 -22.30
N ASP A 85 -12.83 -0.01 -23.36
CA ASP A 85 -12.63 1.15 -24.23
C ASP A 85 -12.33 2.47 -23.47
N LEU A 86 -11.45 2.37 -22.47
CA LEU A 86 -11.05 3.52 -21.66
C LEU A 86 -9.96 4.34 -22.36
N SER A 87 -9.92 5.64 -22.10
CA SER A 87 -8.90 6.53 -22.66
C SER A 87 -7.47 6.21 -22.19
N ARG A 88 -7.31 5.66 -20.98
CA ARG A 88 -6.00 5.32 -20.38
C ARG A 88 -6.07 4.15 -19.40
N ASN A 89 -4.88 3.66 -19.03
CA ASN A 89 -4.68 2.79 -17.89
C ASN A 89 -5.07 3.53 -16.59
N HIS A 90 -5.87 2.89 -15.74
CA HIS A 90 -6.39 3.45 -14.48
C HIS A 90 -5.97 2.66 -13.23
N TYR A 91 -4.84 1.93 -13.30
CA TYR A 91 -4.36 1.13 -12.18
C TYR A 91 -3.99 1.97 -10.95
N ASP A 92 -3.66 3.26 -11.13
CA ASP A 92 -3.48 4.25 -10.05
C ASP A 92 -4.65 4.23 -9.05
N ARG A 93 -5.88 4.06 -9.54
CA ARG A 93 -7.08 4.01 -8.68
C ARG A 93 -7.09 2.79 -7.76
N VAL A 94 -6.52 1.66 -8.19
CA VAL A 94 -6.39 0.47 -7.36
C VAL A 94 -5.37 0.73 -6.24
N GLY A 95 -4.27 1.41 -6.56
CA GLY A 95 -3.29 1.89 -5.59
C GLY A 95 -3.93 2.80 -4.54
N HIS A 96 -4.66 3.83 -4.95
CA HIS A 96 -5.35 4.74 -4.03
C HIS A 96 -6.41 4.03 -3.17
N LEU A 97 -7.16 3.09 -3.75
CA LEU A 97 -8.13 2.29 -2.99
C LEU A 97 -7.42 1.45 -1.91
N ALA A 98 -6.29 0.83 -2.25
CA ALA A 98 -5.48 0.06 -1.30
C ALA A 98 -4.87 0.95 -0.21
N LEU A 99 -4.36 2.13 -0.59
CA LEU A 99 -3.85 3.16 0.31
C LEU A 99 -4.93 3.67 1.28
N GLY A 100 -6.18 3.73 0.84
CA GLY A 100 -7.30 4.06 1.72
C GLY A 100 -7.68 2.91 2.66
N PHE A 101 -7.88 1.72 2.08
CA PHE A 101 -8.51 0.59 2.75
C PHE A 101 -7.62 -0.07 3.80
N PHE A 102 -6.38 -0.45 3.46
CA PHE A 102 -5.53 -1.23 4.37
C PHE A 102 -5.02 -0.40 5.55
N PRO A 103 -4.52 0.84 5.36
CA PRO A 103 -4.20 1.73 6.48
C PRO A 103 -5.41 1.98 7.40
N ALA A 104 -6.63 2.13 6.86
CA ALA A 104 -7.82 2.30 7.69
C ALA A 104 -8.03 1.13 8.67
N LEU A 105 -7.77 -0.12 8.26
CA LEU A 105 -7.86 -1.30 9.13
C LEU A 105 -6.83 -1.24 10.26
N ILE A 106 -5.59 -0.86 9.93
CA ILE A 106 -4.50 -0.72 10.90
C ILE A 106 -4.82 0.37 11.92
N ILE A 107 -5.17 1.56 11.44
CA ILE A 107 -5.51 2.71 12.28
C ILE A 107 -6.67 2.36 13.20
N ARG A 108 -7.73 1.74 12.66
CA ARG A 108 -8.89 1.31 13.44
C ARG A 108 -8.50 0.38 14.59
N GLU A 109 -7.67 -0.62 14.34
CA GLU A 109 -7.27 -1.57 15.38
C GLU A 109 -6.39 -0.92 16.44
N VAL A 110 -5.45 -0.05 16.05
CA VAL A 110 -4.62 0.71 16.98
C VAL A 110 -5.49 1.59 17.86
N LEU A 111 -6.36 2.42 17.26
CA LEU A 111 -7.19 3.35 18.00
C LEU A 111 -8.10 2.64 19.00
N LEU A 112 -8.78 1.57 18.58
CA LEU A 112 -9.68 0.82 19.46
C LEU A 112 -8.95 0.07 20.60
N ARG A 113 -7.66 -0.27 20.43
CA ARG A 113 -6.90 -1.03 21.44
C ARG A 113 -6.01 -0.16 22.32
N LYS A 114 -5.70 1.07 21.91
CA LYS A 114 -4.72 1.95 22.57
C LYS A 114 -5.28 3.29 23.03
N THR A 115 -6.55 3.57 22.75
CA THR A 115 -7.19 4.84 23.13
C THR A 115 -8.58 4.56 23.72
N PRO A 116 -9.19 5.51 24.43
CA PRO A 116 -10.56 5.37 24.94
C PRO A 116 -11.64 5.52 23.84
N LEU A 117 -11.25 5.65 22.56
CA LEU A 117 -12.22 5.78 21.46
C LEU A 117 -13.13 4.55 21.39
N GLN A 118 -14.43 4.82 21.24
CA GLN A 118 -15.45 3.80 21.04
C GLN A 118 -15.84 3.70 19.57
N ARG A 119 -16.49 2.60 19.21
CA ARG A 119 -17.08 2.45 17.87
C ARG A 119 -18.17 3.50 17.67
N GLY A 120 -18.07 4.27 16.59
CA GLY A 120 -19.04 5.33 16.27
C GLY A 120 -18.49 6.32 15.25
N GLY A 121 -19.23 7.41 15.02
CA GLY A 121 -18.89 8.43 14.02
C GLY A 121 -17.52 9.07 14.24
N TRP A 122 -17.14 9.34 15.50
CA TRP A 122 -15.83 9.92 15.82
C TRP A 122 -14.65 9.03 15.44
N LEU A 123 -14.75 7.71 15.67
CA LEU A 123 -13.72 6.78 15.24
C LEU A 123 -13.57 6.79 13.72
N VAL A 124 -14.69 6.76 12.99
CA VAL A 124 -14.69 6.81 11.51
C VAL A 124 -14.06 8.11 11.01
N PHE A 125 -14.50 9.25 11.56
CA PHE A 125 -13.97 10.57 11.20
C PHE A 125 -12.45 10.68 11.41
N ILE A 126 -11.94 10.19 12.54
CA ILE A 126 -10.50 10.19 12.84
C ILE A 126 -9.74 9.27 11.88
N ILE A 127 -10.26 8.06 11.63
CA ILE A 127 -9.63 7.13 10.66
C ILE A 127 -9.53 7.79 9.29
N LEU A 128 -10.63 8.36 8.79
CA LEU A 128 -10.66 9.01 7.47
C LEU A 128 -9.71 10.22 7.42
N SER A 129 -9.66 11.02 8.48
CA SER A 129 -8.73 12.16 8.57
C SER A 129 -7.27 11.72 8.48
N ILE A 130 -6.90 10.64 9.19
CA ILE A 130 -5.52 10.12 9.17
C ILE A 130 -5.19 9.54 7.78
N VAL A 131 -6.09 8.75 7.21
CA VAL A 131 -5.90 8.17 5.87
C VAL A 131 -5.75 9.26 4.81
N LEU A 132 -6.60 10.29 4.86
CA LEU A 132 -6.52 11.42 3.93
C LEU A 132 -5.22 12.20 4.09
N ALA A 133 -4.75 12.40 5.33
CA ALA A 133 -3.47 13.05 5.58
C ALA A 133 -2.29 12.23 5.04
N ILE A 134 -2.31 10.90 5.18
CA ILE A 134 -1.30 10.01 4.60
C ILE A 134 -1.33 10.09 3.07
N ALA A 135 -2.53 10.03 2.47
CA ALA A 135 -2.69 10.12 1.02
C ALA A 135 -2.19 11.46 0.48
N ALA A 136 -2.61 12.57 1.08
CA ALA A 136 -2.15 13.90 0.70
C ALA A 136 -0.62 14.05 0.84
N PHE A 137 -0.03 13.47 1.89
CA PHE A 137 1.42 13.48 2.06
C PHE A 137 2.15 12.68 0.98
N TRP A 138 1.61 11.52 0.57
CA TRP A 138 2.17 10.73 -0.52
C TRP A 138 2.15 11.49 -1.85
N GLU A 139 1.03 12.11 -2.20
CA GLU A 139 0.91 12.96 -3.41
C GLU A 139 1.93 14.11 -3.42
N LEU A 140 2.20 14.72 -2.25
CA LEU A 140 3.23 15.75 -2.13
C LEU A 140 4.64 15.20 -2.36
N LEU A 141 4.92 13.97 -1.94
CA LEU A 141 6.21 13.31 -2.20
C LEU A 141 6.37 13.00 -3.68
N GLU A 142 5.34 12.46 -4.33
CA GLU A 142 5.36 12.21 -5.78
C GLU A 142 5.58 13.50 -6.54
N TRP A 143 4.84 14.55 -6.19
CA TRP A 143 5.02 15.87 -6.80
C TRP A 143 6.46 16.38 -6.64
N TRP A 144 7.05 16.25 -5.45
CA TRP A 144 8.44 16.66 -5.22
C TRP A 144 9.43 15.89 -6.08
N VAL A 145 9.25 14.57 -6.20
CA VAL A 145 10.11 13.72 -7.05
C VAL A 145 9.97 14.08 -8.52
N THR A 146 8.78 14.46 -8.99
CA THR A 146 8.58 14.89 -10.38
C THR A 146 9.20 16.26 -10.72
N LEU A 147 9.44 17.11 -9.71
CA LEU A 147 10.08 18.42 -9.89
C LEU A 147 11.61 18.37 -9.89
N ALA A 148 12.22 17.30 -9.36
CA ALA A 148 13.66 17.15 -9.17
C ALA A 148 14.33 16.51 -10.40
#